data_AF-A0A7S2T034-F1
#
_entry.id   AF-A0A7S2T034-F1
#
_cell.length_a   1.000
_cell.length_b   1.000
_cell.length_c   1.000
_cell.angle_alpha   90.00
_cell.angle_beta   90.00
_cell.angle_gamma   90.00
#
_symmetry.space_group_name_H-M   'P 1'
#
loop_
_entity.id
_entity.type
_entity.pdbx_description
1 polymer ?
#
loop_
_entity_poly.entity_id
_entity_poly.type
_entity_poly.pdbx_seq_one_letter_code
_entity_poly.pdbx_strand_id
1 'polypeptide(L)'
;GSGGGRGLGLAVCSIAAATCVVAAGAAGANQSRRGAPETGVVLESWLSWLDKLVNDCIDGKGNLDLEELERRLSSATAGGENLSRLADKLWRAIDEDEVELAESLIESVDKDKMLNFGKYAIRSICKKDERMVSEAVKGKQFWKLVQLANFGSVHQQALARSRLEVLTSSGGGGDKEQTEAIRREVKVAEMDIKTIHSVLAPYQAADVKKLVKMLKSGSGIQKVMAAQALSGLCGMGLSEKVAESLGRSPQLVKEMVSLLKQEVDAKSSAAATRSPLLSEWVEDFSLPPKVSLAGLFGALGTHRPEALHKAIEFNVLAPLVGMLDKGTEREKDLVASLLLVMMTANEKTWLAAKSNKALTSSSPTKWPLLATCLSFDGTHQELSDFMMTRSQGK
;
A
#
# COMPACT_ATOMS: atom_id res chain seq x y z
N GLY A 1 -0.90 -16.56 14.97
CA GLY A 1 -1.51 -15.33 15.48
C GLY A 1 -0.40 -14.33 15.73
N SER A 2 -0.27 -13.35 14.84
CA SER A 2 0.42 -12.05 15.01
C SER A 2 0.26 -11.32 13.67
N GLY A 3 -0.95 -10.82 13.41
CA GLY A 3 -1.27 -10.05 12.22
C GLY A 3 -0.96 -8.58 12.46
N GLY A 4 0.28 -8.17 12.20
CA GLY A 4 0.65 -6.76 12.09
C GLY A 4 0.31 -6.28 10.69
N GLY A 5 -0.84 -5.61 10.54
CA GLY A 5 -1.25 -4.99 9.29
C GLY A 5 -0.32 -3.84 8.94
N ARG A 6 0.52 -4.02 7.93
CA ARG A 6 1.29 -2.94 7.30
C ARG A 6 0.38 -2.24 6.30
N GLY A 7 -0.16 -1.09 6.69
CA GLY A 7 -0.80 -0.18 5.75
C GLY A 7 0.28 0.56 4.96
N LEU A 8 0.18 0.52 3.62
CA LEU A 8 0.78 1.42 2.63
C LEU A 8 1.80 2.45 3.18
N GLY A 9 3.02 1.99 3.42
CA GLY A 9 4.20 2.84 3.49
C GLY A 9 4.70 3.08 2.06
N LEU A 10 4.12 4.05 1.36
CA LEU A 10 4.81 4.72 0.25
C LEU A 10 6.08 5.36 0.84
N ALA A 11 7.17 4.61 0.90
CA ALA A 11 8.49 5.11 1.24
C ALA A 11 9.06 5.88 0.05
N VAL A 12 8.43 7.02 -0.25
CA VAL A 12 9.08 8.10 -0.99
C VAL A 12 9.62 9.06 0.08
N CYS A 13 10.93 8.98 0.32
CA CYS A 13 11.77 9.88 1.12
C CYS A 13 11.33 10.11 2.58
N SER A 14 12.04 9.49 3.56
CA SER A 14 11.60 9.61 4.95
C SER A 14 12.69 9.68 6.01
N ILE A 15 13.65 10.60 5.86
CA ILE A 15 13.88 11.51 7.00
C ILE A 15 12.70 12.52 7.06
N ALA A 16 12.07 12.84 5.91
CA ALA A 16 10.90 13.71 5.78
C ALA A 16 9.54 13.06 6.18
N ALA A 17 9.18 11.83 5.80
CA ALA A 17 7.87 11.29 6.18
C ALA A 17 7.72 10.90 7.67
N ALA A 18 8.80 10.48 8.35
CA ALA A 18 8.77 10.29 9.81
C ALA A 18 8.54 11.62 10.56
N THR A 19 8.79 12.76 9.90
CA THR A 19 8.74 14.10 10.49
C THR A 19 7.54 14.91 10.02
N CYS A 20 6.96 14.58 8.86
CA CYS A 20 5.61 15.03 8.47
C CYS A 20 4.52 14.49 9.40
N VAL A 21 4.67 13.29 9.97
CA VAL A 21 3.70 12.74 10.96
C VAL A 21 3.73 13.54 12.26
N VAL A 22 4.93 13.95 12.72
CA VAL A 22 5.11 14.80 13.91
C VAL A 22 4.60 16.23 13.65
N ALA A 23 4.87 16.81 12.48
CA ALA A 23 4.38 18.15 12.13
C ALA A 23 2.85 18.19 11.87
N ALA A 24 2.27 17.13 11.28
CA ALA A 24 0.83 17.04 11.03
C ALA A 24 0.02 16.73 12.30
N GLY A 25 0.57 15.98 13.26
CA GLY A 25 -0.02 15.76 14.59
C GLY A 25 -0.18 17.06 15.37
N ALA A 26 0.83 17.94 15.33
CA ALA A 26 0.79 19.25 15.96
C ALA A 26 -0.21 20.23 15.30
N ALA A 27 -0.46 20.09 13.98
CA ALA A 27 -1.39 20.94 13.24
C ALA A 27 -2.87 20.50 13.38
N GLY A 28 -3.13 19.20 13.56
CA GLY A 28 -4.49 18.66 13.70
C GLY A 28 -5.11 18.82 15.09
N ALA A 29 -4.30 18.90 16.15
CA ALA A 29 -4.77 18.98 17.53
C ALA A 29 -5.06 20.42 18.03
N ASN A 30 -4.78 21.46 17.23
CA ASN A 30 -4.68 22.82 17.75
C ASN A 30 -5.52 23.90 17.03
N GLN A 31 -6.75 23.56 16.63
CA GLN A 31 -7.73 24.58 16.18
C GLN A 31 -8.53 25.25 17.32
N SER A 32 -8.12 25.11 18.60
CA SER A 32 -8.84 25.79 19.71
C SER A 32 -7.99 26.38 20.83
N ARG A 33 -6.68 26.55 20.67
CA ARG A 33 -5.87 27.34 21.62
C ARG A 33 -5.15 28.50 20.95
N ARG A 34 -5.70 29.71 21.14
CA ARG A 34 -4.94 30.96 20.97
C ARG A 34 -3.76 30.95 21.94
N GLY A 35 -2.55 30.93 21.38
CA GLY A 35 -1.28 30.98 22.10
C GLY A 35 -0.40 29.76 21.82
N ALA A 36 -0.02 29.51 20.56
CA ALA A 36 1.01 28.52 20.26
C ALA A 36 2.41 29.14 20.49
N PRO A 37 3.28 28.50 21.27
CA PRO A 37 4.64 29.01 21.53
C PRO A 37 5.54 28.86 20.29
N GLU A 38 6.64 29.60 20.26
CA GLU A 38 7.68 29.66 19.21
C GLU A 38 8.40 28.31 18.91
N THR A 39 7.90 27.17 19.39
CA THR A 39 8.55 25.86 19.33
C THR A 39 8.51 25.21 17.94
N GLY A 40 7.48 25.50 17.13
CA GLY A 40 7.33 24.93 15.78
C GLY A 40 8.47 25.30 14.82
N VAL A 41 9.00 26.53 14.94
CA VAL A 41 10.05 27.06 14.04
C VAL A 41 11.38 26.31 14.24
N VAL A 42 11.67 25.85 15.46
CA VAL A 42 12.93 25.16 15.80
C VAL A 42 12.94 23.74 15.24
N LEU A 43 11.81 23.02 15.33
CA LEU A 43 11.69 21.67 14.78
C LEU A 43 11.79 21.71 13.25
N GLU A 44 11.03 22.56 12.58
CA GLU A 44 11.08 22.69 11.12
C GLU A 44 12.49 23.08 10.62
N SER A 45 13.16 24.00 11.32
CA SER A 45 14.53 24.40 10.99
C SER A 45 15.53 23.25 11.19
N TRP A 46 15.36 22.45 12.24
CA TRP A 46 16.19 21.27 12.51
C TRP A 46 15.97 20.17 11.46
N LEU A 47 14.72 19.94 11.06
CA LEU A 47 14.37 19.00 10.00
C LEU A 47 14.91 19.42 8.64
N SER A 48 14.76 20.69 8.29
CA SER A 48 15.34 21.26 7.08
C SER A 48 16.87 21.11 7.07
N TRP A 49 17.51 21.26 8.22
CA TRP A 49 18.95 21.02 8.35
C TRP A 49 19.32 19.54 8.18
N LEU A 50 18.59 18.62 8.79
CA LEU A 50 18.82 17.18 8.63
C LEU A 50 18.68 16.75 7.17
N ASP A 51 17.64 17.24 6.51
CA ASP A 51 17.38 17.00 5.09
C ASP A 51 18.52 17.57 4.23
N LYS A 52 18.94 18.82 4.49
CA LYS A 52 20.09 19.42 3.81
C LYS A 52 21.38 18.64 4.02
N LEU A 53 21.66 18.15 5.24
CA LEU A 53 22.87 17.37 5.53
C LEU A 53 22.94 16.11 4.68
N VAL A 54 21.81 15.41 4.51
CA VAL A 54 21.75 14.20 3.67
C VAL A 54 21.79 14.56 2.19
N ASN A 55 21.05 15.59 1.76
CA ASN A 55 20.99 16.02 0.36
C ASN A 55 22.34 16.54 -0.16
N ASP A 56 23.14 17.19 0.68
CA ASP A 56 24.50 17.60 0.33
C ASP A 56 25.45 16.41 0.09
N CYS A 57 25.08 15.21 0.53
CA CYS A 57 25.82 13.96 0.27
C CYS A 57 25.29 13.22 -0.97
N ILE A 58 24.27 13.75 -1.66
CA ILE A 58 23.70 13.15 -2.86
C ILE A 58 24.39 13.72 -4.09
N ASP A 59 24.90 12.85 -4.96
CA ASP A 59 25.53 13.23 -6.21
C ASP A 59 24.52 13.79 -7.24
N GLY A 60 25.02 14.36 -8.34
CA GLY A 60 24.16 14.88 -9.42
C GLY A 60 23.29 13.82 -10.14
N LYS A 61 23.42 12.54 -9.78
CA LYS A 61 22.62 11.41 -10.28
C LYS A 61 21.63 10.88 -9.24
N GLY A 62 21.56 11.47 -8.05
CA GLY A 62 20.68 11.04 -6.97
C GLY A 62 21.22 9.89 -6.13
N ASN A 63 22.52 9.58 -6.18
CA ASN A 63 23.15 8.55 -5.35
C ASN A 63 23.78 9.17 -4.10
N LEU A 64 23.53 8.57 -2.94
CA LEU A 64 24.15 8.97 -1.69
C LEU A 64 25.59 8.48 -1.61
N ASP A 65 26.52 9.40 -1.38
CA ASP A 65 27.90 9.11 -1.00
C ASP A 65 27.95 8.69 0.48
N LEU A 66 28.11 7.40 0.71
CA LEU A 66 28.15 6.80 2.04
C LEU A 66 29.38 7.24 2.85
N GLU A 67 30.52 7.46 2.19
CA GLU A 67 31.76 7.86 2.85
C GLU A 67 31.69 9.32 3.30
N GLU A 68 31.18 10.20 2.43
CA GLU A 68 30.97 11.61 2.77
C GLU A 68 29.91 11.78 3.87
N LEU A 69 28.83 11.00 3.83
CA LEU A 69 27.83 11.00 4.91
C LEU A 69 28.46 10.57 6.23
N GLU A 70 29.19 9.45 6.28
CA GLU A 70 29.81 9.00 7.53
C GLU A 70 30.87 9.99 8.03
N ARG A 71 31.63 10.63 7.13
CA ARG A 71 32.58 11.69 7.48
C ARG A 71 31.87 12.87 8.15
N ARG A 72 30.72 13.32 7.62
CA ARG A 72 29.92 14.40 8.22
C ARG A 72 29.33 14.01 9.57
N LEU A 73 28.88 12.77 9.72
CA LEU A 73 28.34 12.24 10.98
C LEU A 73 29.43 12.05 12.04
N SER A 74 30.67 11.72 11.62
CA SER A 74 31.85 11.49 12.49
C SER A 74 32.43 12.73 13.15
N SER A 75 32.07 13.92 12.70
CA SER A 75 32.46 15.18 13.35
C SER A 75 31.76 15.46 14.69
N ALA A 76 30.89 14.55 15.19
CA ALA A 76 30.24 14.70 16.49
C ALA A 76 31.25 14.47 17.65
N THR A 77 31.37 15.46 18.55
CA THR A 77 32.31 15.50 19.67
C THR A 77 32.06 14.43 20.75
N ALA A 78 33.14 14.02 21.43
CA ALA A 78 33.10 13.09 22.57
C ALA A 78 32.18 13.60 23.71
N GLY A 79 31.41 12.69 24.33
CA GLY A 79 30.40 12.99 25.37
C GLY A 79 28.95 12.65 25.00
N GLY A 80 28.71 12.02 23.84
CA GLY A 80 27.37 11.84 23.25
C GLY A 80 26.66 10.51 23.50
N GLU A 81 27.07 9.68 24.47
CA GLU A 81 26.38 8.41 24.76
C GLU A 81 24.90 8.62 25.14
N ASN A 82 24.61 9.65 25.94
CA ASN A 82 23.23 9.97 26.31
C ASN A 82 22.40 10.42 25.08
N LEU A 83 22.99 11.24 24.19
CA LEU A 83 22.33 11.66 22.95
C LEU A 83 22.11 10.49 21.99
N SER A 84 23.07 9.55 21.90
CA SER A 84 22.91 8.31 21.13
C SER A 84 21.75 7.47 21.68
N ARG A 85 21.66 7.33 23.00
CA ARG A 85 20.56 6.58 23.63
C ARG A 85 19.21 7.24 23.41
N LEU A 86 19.14 8.58 23.47
CA LEU A 86 17.92 9.31 23.15
C LEU A 86 17.54 9.16 21.67
N ALA A 87 18.51 9.19 20.76
CA ALA A 87 18.29 8.95 19.34
C ALA A 87 17.76 7.54 19.06
N ASP A 88 18.32 6.51 19.69
CA ASP A 88 17.82 5.13 19.56
C ASP A 88 16.41 4.95 20.16
N LYS A 89 16.07 5.73 21.19
CA LYS A 89 14.69 5.75 21.74
C LYS A 89 13.74 6.46 20.80
N LEU A 90 14.16 7.58 20.21
CA LEU A 90 13.36 8.34 19.26
C LEU A 90 12.94 7.46 18.09
N TRP A 91 13.87 6.66 17.55
CA TRP A 91 13.54 5.76 16.44
C TRP A 91 12.62 4.61 16.82
N ARG A 92 12.72 4.09 18.03
CA ARG A 92 11.77 3.09 18.52
C ARG A 92 10.37 3.67 18.67
N ALA A 93 10.27 4.87 19.24
CA ALA A 93 8.99 5.58 19.35
C ALA A 93 8.37 5.82 17.96
N ILE A 94 9.17 6.23 16.97
CA ILE A 94 8.70 6.41 15.59
C ILE A 94 8.28 5.08 14.95
N ASP A 95 9.05 4.00 15.13
CA ASP A 95 8.72 2.67 14.59
C ASP A 95 7.43 2.08 15.20
N GLU A 96 7.17 2.40 16.46
CA GLU A 96 6.02 1.91 17.23
C GLU A 96 4.80 2.86 17.13
N ASP A 97 4.88 3.91 16.30
CA ASP A 97 3.86 4.95 16.11
C ASP A 97 3.50 5.70 17.42
N GLU A 98 4.45 5.78 18.35
CA GLU A 98 4.34 6.50 19.63
C GLU A 98 4.71 7.98 19.46
N VAL A 99 3.88 8.73 18.74
CA VAL A 99 4.14 10.13 18.37
C VAL A 99 4.42 11.03 19.59
N GLU A 100 3.62 10.90 20.65
CA GLU A 100 3.79 11.69 21.88
C GLU A 100 5.15 11.44 22.57
N LEU A 101 5.62 10.19 22.55
CA LEU A 101 6.93 9.84 23.09
C LEU A 101 8.06 10.42 22.23
N ALA A 102 7.92 10.36 20.90
CA ALA A 102 8.89 10.93 19.98
C ALA A 102 9.03 12.45 20.18
N GLU A 103 7.92 13.17 20.34
CA GLU A 103 7.91 14.61 20.63
C GLU A 103 8.58 14.91 21.97
N SER A 104 8.21 14.20 23.04
CA SER A 104 8.81 14.38 24.37
C SER A 104 10.32 14.13 24.37
N LEU A 105 10.79 13.15 23.60
CA LEU A 105 12.22 12.87 23.45
C LEU A 105 12.96 14.02 22.77
N ILE A 106 12.38 14.64 21.73
CA ILE A 106 12.97 15.80 21.06
C ILE A 106 13.01 17.01 22.00
N GLU A 107 11.92 17.29 22.71
CA GLU A 107 11.84 18.41 23.67
C GLU A 107 12.82 18.28 24.84
N SER A 108 13.20 17.04 25.19
CA SER A 108 14.15 16.77 26.27
C SER A 108 15.62 17.09 25.93
N VAL A 109 15.92 17.41 24.66
CA VAL A 109 17.29 17.68 24.20
C VAL A 109 17.59 19.17 24.32
N ASP A 110 18.68 19.49 25.02
CA ASP A 110 19.18 20.87 25.13
C ASP A 110 19.38 21.48 23.72
N LYS A 111 18.94 22.74 23.53
CA LYS A 111 19.05 23.45 22.24
C LYS A 111 20.47 23.42 21.65
N ASP A 112 21.49 23.59 22.49
CA ASP A 112 22.90 23.57 22.07
C ASP A 112 23.41 22.19 21.65
N LYS A 113 22.67 21.12 22.00
CA LYS A 113 22.97 19.72 21.67
C LYS A 113 22.13 19.16 20.52
N MET A 114 21.12 19.90 20.05
CA MET A 114 20.20 19.46 18.99
C MET A 114 20.90 19.04 17.70
N LEU A 115 22.00 19.72 17.34
CA LEU A 115 22.81 19.37 16.18
C LEU A 115 23.43 17.96 16.32
N ASN A 116 24.08 17.71 17.46
CA ASN A 116 24.71 16.42 17.73
C ASN A 116 23.66 15.32 17.89
N PHE A 117 22.55 15.61 18.55
CA PHE A 117 21.40 14.72 18.63
C PHE A 117 20.90 14.31 17.24
N GLY A 118 20.74 15.27 16.32
CA GLY A 118 20.38 15.00 14.92
C GLY A 118 21.36 14.06 14.20
N LYS A 119 22.67 14.26 14.37
CA LYS A 119 23.69 13.35 13.83
C LYS A 119 23.56 11.93 14.42
N TYR A 120 23.32 11.81 15.73
CA TYR A 120 23.07 10.52 16.37
C TYR A 120 21.77 9.86 15.88
N ALA A 121 20.72 10.65 15.64
CA ALA A 121 19.48 10.17 15.06
C ALA A 121 19.71 9.59 13.67
N ILE A 122 20.40 10.30 12.77
CA ILE A 122 20.74 9.78 11.44
C ILE A 122 21.55 8.48 11.55
N ARG A 123 22.58 8.44 12.42
CA ARG A 123 23.39 7.23 12.64
C ARG A 123 22.59 6.03 13.11
N SER A 124 21.61 6.24 13.99
CA SER A 124 20.73 5.17 14.45
C SER A 124 19.92 4.57 13.29
N ILE A 125 19.37 5.41 12.39
CA ILE A 125 18.70 4.93 11.17
C ILE A 125 19.69 4.18 10.29
N CYS A 126 20.88 4.74 10.05
CA CYS A 126 21.89 4.13 9.20
C CYS A 126 22.25 2.71 9.69
N LYS A 127 22.45 2.53 11.01
CA LYS A 127 22.71 1.21 11.60
C LYS A 127 21.54 0.22 11.41
N LYS A 128 20.30 0.71 11.47
CA LYS A 128 19.11 -0.12 11.22
C LYS A 128 19.05 -0.54 9.74
N ASP A 129 19.30 0.39 8.83
CA ASP A 129 19.36 0.16 7.39
C ASP A 129 20.47 -0.85 7.03
N GLU A 130 21.66 -0.68 7.59
CA GLU A 130 22.77 -1.62 7.44
C GLU A 130 22.40 -3.03 7.91
N ARG A 131 21.69 -3.14 9.05
CA ARG A 131 21.22 -4.43 9.57
C ARG A 131 20.25 -5.10 8.59
N MET A 132 19.25 -4.36 8.09
CA MET A 132 18.27 -4.88 7.14
C MET A 132 18.94 -5.37 5.84
N VAL A 133 19.86 -4.58 5.28
CA VAL A 133 20.62 -4.98 4.08
C VAL A 133 21.50 -6.20 4.38
N SER A 134 22.17 -6.23 5.53
CA SER A 134 23.03 -7.35 5.93
C SER A 134 22.25 -8.65 6.15
N GLU A 135 21.06 -8.57 6.75
CA GLU A 135 20.15 -9.69 6.94
C GLU A 135 19.65 -10.24 5.60
N ALA A 136 19.29 -9.37 4.65
CA ALA A 136 18.92 -9.78 3.30
C ALA A 136 20.07 -10.49 2.57
N VAL A 137 21.31 -10.00 2.70
CA VAL A 137 22.50 -10.68 2.15
C VAL A 137 22.70 -12.05 2.81
N LYS A 138 22.69 -12.13 4.15
CA LYS A 138 22.88 -13.37 4.91
C LYS A 138 21.80 -14.42 4.58
N GLY A 139 20.56 -13.96 4.44
CA GLY A 139 19.41 -14.78 4.05
C GLY A 139 19.35 -15.14 2.56
N LYS A 140 20.31 -14.67 1.75
CA LYS A 140 20.31 -14.82 0.28
C LYS A 140 19.02 -14.32 -0.37
N GLN A 141 18.42 -13.28 0.19
CA GLN A 141 17.19 -12.65 -0.30
C GLN A 141 17.54 -11.54 -1.30
N PHE A 142 18.09 -11.91 -2.47
CA PHE A 142 18.55 -10.92 -3.44
C PHE A 142 17.40 -10.05 -3.99
N TRP A 143 16.19 -10.63 -4.08
CA TRP A 143 14.99 -9.86 -4.39
C TRP A 143 14.74 -8.74 -3.38
N LYS A 144 15.01 -8.95 -2.08
CA LYS A 144 14.85 -7.93 -1.04
C LYS A 144 15.88 -6.82 -1.19
N LEU A 145 17.12 -7.16 -1.56
CA LEU A 145 18.13 -6.16 -1.89
C LEU A 145 17.71 -5.31 -3.10
N VAL A 146 17.16 -5.93 -4.14
CA VAL A 146 16.64 -5.20 -5.30
C VAL A 146 15.44 -4.32 -4.92
N GLN A 147 14.55 -4.78 -4.04
CA GLN A 147 13.48 -3.97 -3.47
C GLN A 147 14.03 -2.74 -2.75
N LEU A 148 14.98 -2.94 -1.82
CA LEU A 148 15.61 -1.84 -1.07
C LEU A 148 16.36 -0.86 -1.97
N ALA A 149 17.00 -1.34 -3.04
CA ALA A 149 17.69 -0.53 -4.03
C ALA A 149 16.77 0.41 -4.84
N ASN A 150 15.46 0.13 -4.88
CA ASN A 150 14.48 0.88 -5.68
C ASN A 150 13.41 1.59 -4.85
N PHE A 151 13.02 1.03 -3.71
CA PHE A 151 11.94 1.53 -2.85
C PHE A 151 12.36 1.81 -1.41
N GLY A 152 13.63 1.55 -1.04
CA GLY A 152 14.14 1.84 0.30
C GLY A 152 14.38 3.33 0.54
N SER A 153 14.79 3.67 1.77
CA SER A 153 15.37 4.98 2.10
C SER A 153 16.58 5.27 1.21
N VAL A 154 16.95 6.54 1.03
CA VAL A 154 18.12 6.92 0.21
C VAL A 154 19.40 6.19 0.66
N HIS A 155 19.55 5.98 1.97
CA HIS A 155 20.65 5.22 2.56
C HIS A 155 20.53 3.70 2.28
N GLN A 156 19.35 3.10 2.44
CA GLN A 156 19.09 1.70 2.04
C GLN A 156 19.38 1.48 0.56
N GLN A 157 18.99 2.43 -0.30
CA GLN A 157 19.21 2.34 -1.74
C GLN A 157 20.71 2.29 -2.06
N ALA A 158 21.50 3.20 -1.50
CA ALA A 158 22.94 3.24 -1.70
C ALA A 158 23.63 1.97 -1.17
N LEU A 159 23.29 1.54 0.05
CA LEU A 159 23.81 0.30 0.63
C LEU A 159 23.45 -0.92 -0.21
N ALA A 160 22.19 -1.08 -0.59
CA ALA A 160 21.73 -2.22 -1.36
C ALA A 160 22.37 -2.27 -2.75
N ARG A 161 22.50 -1.12 -3.44
CA ARG A 161 23.21 -1.02 -4.74
C ARG A 161 24.67 -1.43 -4.60
N SER A 162 25.38 -0.88 -3.62
CA SER A 162 26.78 -1.24 -3.34
C SER A 162 26.94 -2.74 -3.06
N ARG A 163 26.04 -3.34 -2.26
CA ARG A 163 26.07 -4.79 -2.00
C ARG A 163 25.76 -5.63 -3.23
N LEU A 164 24.77 -5.23 -4.04
CA LEU A 164 24.45 -5.90 -5.29
C LEU A 164 25.63 -5.86 -6.27
N GLU A 165 26.32 -4.72 -6.38
CA GLU A 165 27.52 -4.58 -7.23
C GLU A 165 28.64 -5.54 -6.79
N VAL A 166 28.93 -5.62 -5.49
CA VAL A 166 29.92 -6.55 -4.94
C VAL A 166 29.53 -8.01 -5.20
N LEU A 167 28.27 -8.36 -4.97
CA LEU A 167 27.77 -9.74 -5.14
C LEU A 167 27.70 -10.18 -6.60
N THR A 168 27.56 -9.24 -7.55
CA THR A 168 27.42 -9.53 -8.97
C THR A 168 28.70 -9.28 -9.77
N SER A 169 29.76 -8.75 -9.16
CA SER A 169 31.04 -8.53 -9.81
C SER A 169 31.91 -9.80 -9.82
N SER A 170 32.46 -10.16 -10.99
CA SER A 170 33.28 -11.37 -11.21
C SER A 170 34.68 -11.38 -10.55
N GLY A 171 34.96 -10.43 -9.65
CA GLY A 171 36.34 -10.10 -9.22
C GLY A 171 36.87 -10.87 -8.01
N GLY A 172 36.03 -11.52 -7.23
CA GLY A 172 36.46 -12.38 -6.12
C GLY A 172 36.58 -13.83 -6.58
N GLY A 173 37.60 -14.56 -6.13
CA GLY A 173 37.83 -15.99 -6.45
C GLY A 173 36.75 -16.97 -5.94
N GLY A 174 35.50 -16.54 -5.86
CA GLY A 174 34.34 -17.35 -5.57
C GLY A 174 33.87 -18.15 -6.78
N ASP A 175 32.99 -19.11 -6.50
CA ASP A 175 32.39 -19.99 -7.49
C ASP A 175 31.63 -19.17 -8.56
N LYS A 176 32.09 -19.29 -9.82
CA LYS A 176 31.48 -18.62 -10.97
C LYS A 176 30.02 -19.02 -11.13
N GLU A 177 29.66 -20.26 -10.78
CA GLU A 177 28.29 -20.75 -10.87
C GLU A 177 27.37 -20.04 -9.87
N GLN A 178 27.85 -19.84 -8.64
CA GLN A 178 27.12 -19.10 -7.61
C GLN A 178 26.91 -17.64 -8.01
N THR A 179 27.94 -16.97 -8.54
CA THR A 179 27.84 -15.57 -9.00
C THR A 179 26.80 -15.43 -10.11
N GLU A 180 26.76 -16.37 -11.05
CA GLU A 180 25.80 -16.35 -12.16
C GLU A 180 24.37 -16.69 -11.70
N ALA A 181 24.21 -17.54 -10.68
CA ALA A 181 22.92 -17.76 -10.03
C ALA A 181 22.38 -16.48 -9.39
N ILE A 182 23.22 -15.74 -8.64
CA ILE A 182 22.86 -14.46 -8.03
C ILE A 182 22.43 -13.45 -9.10
N ARG A 183 23.19 -13.32 -10.19
CA ARG A 183 22.84 -12.43 -11.31
C ARG A 183 21.49 -12.76 -11.92
N ARG A 184 21.17 -14.05 -12.08
CA ARG A 184 19.85 -14.48 -12.60
C ARG A 184 18.73 -14.07 -11.65
N GLU A 185 18.89 -14.26 -10.34
CA GLU A 185 17.89 -13.85 -9.35
C GLU A 185 17.69 -12.34 -9.31
N VAL A 186 18.79 -11.56 -9.31
CA VAL A 186 18.75 -10.09 -9.37
C VAL A 186 18.02 -9.63 -10.62
N LYS A 187 18.32 -10.22 -11.78
CA LYS A 187 17.67 -9.88 -13.05
C LYS A 187 16.17 -10.17 -13.03
N VAL A 188 15.73 -11.27 -12.41
CA VAL A 188 14.30 -11.56 -12.23
C VAL A 188 13.65 -10.49 -11.36
N ALA A 189 14.26 -10.16 -10.21
CA ALA A 189 13.75 -9.11 -9.34
C ALA A 189 13.70 -7.74 -10.02
N GLU A 190 14.68 -7.38 -10.86
CA GLU A 190 14.65 -6.14 -11.65
C GLU A 190 13.48 -6.11 -12.67
N MET A 191 13.11 -7.27 -13.24
CA MET A 191 11.93 -7.36 -14.09
C MET A 191 10.64 -7.16 -13.28
N ASP A 192 10.62 -7.65 -12.05
CA ASP A 192 9.50 -7.43 -11.12
C ASP A 192 9.39 -5.95 -10.71
N ILE A 193 10.51 -5.28 -10.44
CA ILE A 193 10.55 -3.82 -10.21
C ILE A 193 9.96 -3.05 -11.40
N LYS A 194 10.32 -3.43 -12.63
CA LYS A 194 9.73 -2.81 -13.84
C LYS A 194 8.21 -3.03 -13.90
N THR A 195 7.74 -4.19 -13.47
CA THR A 195 6.32 -4.51 -13.38
C THR A 195 5.61 -3.66 -12.33
N ILE A 196 6.23 -3.47 -11.16
CA ILE A 196 5.69 -2.60 -10.12
C ILE A 196 5.62 -1.14 -10.61
N HIS A 197 6.71 -0.60 -11.15
CA HIS A 197 6.73 0.78 -11.65
C HIS A 197 5.74 1.00 -12.79
N SER A 198 5.48 -0.01 -13.63
CA SER A 198 4.51 0.13 -14.71
C SER A 198 3.11 0.41 -14.17
N VAL A 199 2.74 -0.11 -12.99
CA VAL A 199 1.45 0.15 -12.33
C VAL A 199 1.50 1.33 -11.38
N LEU A 200 2.61 1.51 -10.64
CA LEU A 200 2.74 2.58 -9.65
C LEU A 200 2.73 3.97 -10.28
N ALA A 201 3.45 4.15 -11.39
CA ALA A 201 3.50 5.45 -12.09
C ALA A 201 2.10 5.96 -12.53
N PRO A 202 1.26 5.18 -13.23
CA PRO A 202 -0.10 5.63 -13.55
C PRO A 202 -1.01 5.72 -12.34
N TYR A 203 -0.81 4.92 -11.27
CA TYR A 203 -1.56 5.09 -10.03
C TYR A 203 -1.29 6.44 -9.38
N GLN A 204 -0.01 6.82 -9.21
CA GLN A 204 0.40 8.11 -8.64
C GLN A 204 -0.05 9.30 -9.49
N ALA A 205 -0.09 9.15 -10.81
CA ALA A 205 -0.59 10.16 -11.74
C ALA A 205 -2.13 10.17 -11.89
N ALA A 206 -2.86 9.32 -11.17
CA ALA A 206 -4.29 9.12 -11.32
C ALA A 206 -4.75 8.84 -12.78
N ASP A 207 -3.89 8.16 -13.55
CA ASP A 207 -4.12 7.82 -14.96
C ASP A 207 -4.96 6.54 -15.09
N VAL A 208 -6.28 6.73 -14.89
CA VAL A 208 -7.30 5.68 -15.04
C VAL A 208 -7.21 4.98 -16.40
N LYS A 209 -6.92 5.71 -17.49
CA LYS A 209 -6.90 5.14 -18.85
C LYS A 209 -5.77 4.14 -19.01
N LYS A 210 -4.57 4.46 -18.50
CA LYS A 210 -3.42 3.57 -18.55
C LYS A 210 -3.60 2.35 -17.65
N LEU A 211 -4.17 2.52 -16.46
CA LEU A 211 -4.51 1.40 -15.57
C LEU A 211 -5.55 0.47 -16.18
N VAL A 212 -6.61 1.01 -16.81
CA VAL A 212 -7.62 0.21 -17.53
C VAL A 212 -7.00 -0.55 -18.70
N LYS A 213 -6.05 0.06 -19.42
CA LYS A 213 -5.30 -0.64 -20.47
C LYS A 213 -4.50 -1.81 -19.90
N MET A 214 -3.87 -1.65 -18.74
CA MET A 214 -3.14 -2.73 -18.06
C MET A 214 -4.08 -3.84 -17.57
N LEU A 215 -5.23 -3.49 -17.01
CA LEU A 215 -6.25 -4.47 -16.63
C LEU A 215 -6.74 -5.29 -17.84
N LYS A 216 -6.79 -4.67 -19.02
CA LYS A 216 -7.21 -5.34 -20.27
C LYS A 216 -6.12 -6.24 -20.86
N SER A 217 -4.86 -5.79 -20.92
CA SER A 217 -3.82 -6.45 -21.73
C SER A 217 -2.49 -6.71 -21.01
N GLY A 218 -2.40 -6.44 -19.71
CA GLY A 218 -1.21 -6.73 -18.91
C GLY A 218 -1.02 -8.22 -18.63
N SER A 219 0.10 -8.58 -18.04
CA SER A 219 0.30 -9.92 -17.45
C SER A 219 -0.70 -10.17 -16.32
N GLY A 220 -0.89 -11.43 -15.91
CA GLY A 220 -1.85 -11.78 -14.85
C GLY A 220 -1.66 -10.94 -13.57
N ILE A 221 -0.40 -10.79 -13.13
CA ILE A 221 -0.07 -9.95 -11.97
C ILE A 221 -0.30 -8.46 -12.22
N GLN A 222 0.01 -7.94 -13.42
CA GLN A 222 -0.28 -6.55 -13.76
C GLN A 222 -1.78 -6.27 -13.76
N LYS A 223 -2.60 -7.23 -14.16
CA LYS A 223 -4.06 -7.09 -14.11
C LYS A 223 -4.56 -6.99 -12.68
N VAL A 224 -4.07 -7.84 -11.79
CA VAL A 224 -4.40 -7.80 -10.35
C VAL A 224 -3.97 -6.47 -9.73
N MET A 225 -2.71 -6.07 -9.94
CA MET A 225 -2.18 -4.80 -9.42
C MET A 225 -2.92 -3.58 -10.01
N ALA A 226 -3.26 -3.61 -11.30
CA ALA A 226 -4.05 -2.54 -11.92
C ALA A 226 -5.47 -2.47 -11.33
N ALA A 227 -6.09 -3.60 -11.00
CA ALA A 227 -7.38 -3.61 -10.31
C ALA A 227 -7.29 -3.04 -8.89
N GLN A 228 -6.23 -3.39 -8.13
CA GLN A 228 -5.95 -2.81 -6.81
C GLN A 228 -5.74 -1.29 -6.90
N ALA A 229 -4.92 -0.83 -7.85
CA ALA A 229 -4.70 0.59 -8.10
C ALA A 229 -5.99 1.33 -8.47
N LEU A 230 -6.81 0.78 -9.39
CA LEU A 230 -8.10 1.37 -9.76
C LEU A 230 -9.07 1.45 -8.57
N SER A 231 -9.10 0.41 -7.72
CA SER A 231 -9.90 0.40 -6.51
C SER A 231 -9.43 1.45 -5.50
N GLY A 232 -8.11 1.61 -5.35
CA GLY A 232 -7.50 2.71 -4.60
C GLY A 232 -7.94 4.09 -5.12
N LEU A 233 -7.92 4.31 -6.44
CA LEU A 233 -8.41 5.56 -7.04
C LEU A 233 -9.90 5.82 -6.76
N CYS A 234 -10.74 4.77 -6.70
CA CYS A 234 -12.13 4.92 -6.25
C CYS A 234 -12.20 5.49 -4.83
N GLY A 235 -11.36 4.99 -3.91
CA GLY A 235 -11.24 5.52 -2.54
C GLY A 235 -10.73 6.96 -2.47
N MET A 236 -10.02 7.42 -3.51
CA MET A 236 -9.56 8.81 -3.66
C MET A 236 -10.58 9.71 -4.38
N GLY A 237 -11.83 9.27 -4.55
CA GLY A 237 -12.91 10.06 -5.15
C GLY A 237 -12.99 9.99 -6.67
N LEU A 238 -12.25 9.08 -7.34
CA LEU A 238 -12.29 8.91 -8.80
C LEU A 238 -13.20 7.76 -9.26
N SER A 239 -14.14 7.34 -8.40
CA SER A 239 -15.01 6.18 -8.64
C SER A 239 -15.83 6.31 -9.93
N GLU A 240 -16.38 7.48 -10.23
CA GLU A 240 -17.15 7.71 -11.46
C GLU A 240 -16.28 7.56 -12.72
N LYS A 241 -15.09 8.17 -12.73
CA LYS A 241 -14.16 8.12 -13.88
C LYS A 241 -13.66 6.69 -14.12
N VAL A 242 -13.40 5.96 -13.04
CA VAL A 242 -13.04 4.53 -13.08
C VAL A 242 -14.22 3.74 -13.66
N ALA A 243 -15.42 3.87 -13.10
CA ALA A 243 -16.62 3.17 -13.56
C ALA A 243 -16.94 3.46 -15.03
N GLU A 244 -16.82 4.71 -15.47
CA GLU A 244 -17.01 5.10 -16.87
C GLU A 244 -16.01 4.37 -17.79
N SER A 245 -14.74 4.33 -17.40
CA SER A 245 -13.70 3.68 -18.20
C SER A 245 -13.89 2.16 -18.27
N LEU A 246 -14.34 1.54 -17.16
CA LEU A 246 -14.62 0.11 -17.09
C LEU A 246 -15.89 -0.27 -17.88
N GLY A 247 -16.98 0.47 -17.70
CA GLY A 247 -18.29 0.20 -18.27
C GLY A 247 -18.37 0.30 -19.80
N ARG A 248 -17.40 0.98 -20.43
CA ARG A 248 -17.31 1.11 -21.90
C ARG A 248 -17.05 -0.21 -22.63
N SER A 249 -16.57 -1.25 -21.96
CA SER A 249 -16.19 -2.51 -22.61
C SER A 249 -16.74 -3.73 -21.88
N PRO A 250 -17.74 -4.45 -22.47
CA PRO A 250 -18.22 -5.72 -21.91
C PRO A 250 -17.10 -6.76 -21.74
N GLN A 251 -16.12 -6.78 -22.64
CA GLN A 251 -15.00 -7.70 -22.55
C GLN A 251 -14.11 -7.43 -21.32
N LEU A 252 -13.99 -6.17 -20.90
CA LEU A 252 -13.26 -5.80 -19.69
C LEU A 252 -14.01 -6.24 -18.44
N VAL A 253 -15.34 -6.09 -18.43
CA VAL A 253 -16.19 -6.60 -17.34
C VAL A 253 -16.05 -8.12 -17.23
N LYS A 254 -16.06 -8.84 -18.35
CA LYS A 254 -15.81 -10.30 -18.39
C LYS A 254 -14.46 -10.67 -17.79
N GLU A 255 -13.41 -9.93 -18.16
CA GLU A 255 -12.06 -10.13 -17.63
C GLU A 255 -12.01 -9.92 -16.12
N MET A 256 -12.63 -8.86 -15.61
CA MET A 256 -12.73 -8.60 -14.16
C MET A 256 -13.43 -9.72 -13.41
N VAL A 257 -14.52 -10.28 -13.96
CA VAL A 257 -15.22 -11.41 -13.33
C VAL A 257 -14.33 -12.66 -13.32
N SER A 258 -13.61 -12.92 -14.41
CA SER A 258 -12.65 -14.02 -14.48
C SER A 258 -11.52 -13.87 -13.44
N LEU A 259 -10.94 -12.68 -13.31
CA LEU A 259 -9.90 -12.40 -12.31
C LEU A 259 -10.43 -12.55 -10.89
N LEU A 260 -11.63 -12.01 -10.59
CA LEU A 260 -12.24 -12.16 -9.28
C LEU A 260 -12.45 -13.62 -8.92
N LYS A 261 -12.92 -14.44 -9.88
CA LYS A 261 -13.07 -15.88 -9.67
C LYS A 261 -11.74 -16.55 -9.36
N GLN A 262 -10.68 -16.24 -10.13
CA GLN A 262 -9.34 -16.79 -9.88
C GLN A 262 -8.83 -16.45 -8.48
N GLU A 263 -9.00 -15.20 -8.02
CA GLU A 263 -8.57 -14.76 -6.69
C GLU A 263 -9.40 -15.34 -5.55
N VAL A 264 -10.68 -15.65 -5.77
CA VAL A 264 -11.54 -16.32 -4.78
C VAL A 264 -11.22 -17.82 -4.68
N ASP A 265 -10.90 -18.46 -5.80
CA ASP A 265 -10.55 -19.88 -5.86
C ASP A 265 -9.09 -20.15 -5.41
N ALA A 266 -8.22 -19.13 -5.46
CA ALA A 266 -6.84 -19.23 -5.03
C ALA A 266 -6.74 -19.46 -3.52
N LYS A 267 -6.02 -20.51 -3.10
CA LYS A 267 -5.71 -20.79 -1.69
C LYS A 267 -4.82 -19.71 -1.05
N SER A 268 -4.08 -18.96 -1.86
CA SER A 268 -3.30 -17.77 -1.51
C SER A 268 -3.02 -16.98 -2.78
N SER A 269 -3.17 -15.64 -2.74
CA SER A 269 -2.80 -14.76 -3.87
C SER A 269 -1.31 -14.84 -4.19
N ALA A 270 -0.47 -15.16 -3.20
CA ALA A 270 0.97 -15.38 -3.38
C ALA A 270 1.28 -16.59 -4.28
N ALA A 271 0.39 -17.60 -4.33
CA ALA A 271 0.58 -18.78 -5.17
C ALA A 271 0.51 -18.48 -6.68
N ALA A 272 -0.09 -17.34 -7.08
CA ALA A 272 -0.15 -16.91 -8.47
C ALA A 272 1.16 -16.28 -8.97
N THR A 273 2.01 -15.78 -8.06
CA THR A 273 3.30 -15.18 -8.40
C THR A 273 4.45 -16.10 -8.00
N ARG A 274 5.26 -16.55 -8.96
CA ARG A 274 6.53 -17.25 -8.68
C ARG A 274 7.63 -16.33 -8.10
N SER A 275 7.31 -15.04 -7.86
CA SER A 275 8.24 -14.03 -7.35
C SER A 275 7.83 -13.59 -5.94
N PRO A 276 8.71 -13.77 -4.92
CA PRO A 276 8.50 -13.24 -3.58
C PRO A 276 8.28 -11.72 -3.55
N LEU A 277 8.96 -10.98 -4.43
CA LEU A 277 8.87 -9.52 -4.49
C LEU A 277 7.49 -9.05 -4.95
N LEU A 278 6.92 -9.70 -5.97
CA LEU A 278 5.57 -9.39 -6.42
C LEU A 278 4.50 -9.84 -5.42
N SER A 279 4.72 -10.95 -4.71
CA SER A 279 3.83 -11.37 -3.61
C SER A 279 3.77 -10.32 -2.51
N GLU A 280 4.93 -9.89 -1.98
CA GLU A 280 5.00 -8.86 -0.94
C GLU A 280 4.30 -7.58 -1.40
N TRP A 281 4.56 -7.15 -2.64
CA TRP A 281 3.95 -5.93 -3.17
C TRP A 281 2.43 -6.01 -3.33
N VAL A 282 1.89 -7.16 -3.76
CA VAL A 282 0.42 -7.34 -3.89
C VAL A 282 -0.26 -7.34 -2.52
N GLU A 283 0.42 -7.87 -1.50
CA GLU A 283 -0.07 -7.89 -0.13
C GLU A 283 -0.02 -6.50 0.53
N ASP A 284 0.94 -5.66 0.15
CA ASP A 284 1.13 -4.30 0.70
C ASP A 284 0.13 -3.25 0.18
N PHE A 285 -0.70 -3.56 -0.83
CA PHE A 285 -1.80 -2.69 -1.23
C PHE A 285 -2.87 -2.61 -0.12
N SER A 286 -3.58 -1.46 -0.02
CA SER A 286 -4.57 -1.19 1.04
C SER A 286 -5.66 -2.27 1.19
N LEU A 287 -6.00 -2.95 0.09
CA LEU A 287 -7.03 -3.98 0.04
C LEU A 287 -6.51 -5.22 -0.70
N PRO A 288 -6.84 -6.43 -0.20
CA PRO A 288 -6.53 -7.68 -0.90
C PRO A 288 -7.08 -7.70 -2.33
N PRO A 289 -6.44 -8.42 -3.28
CA PRO A 289 -6.88 -8.51 -4.68
C PRO A 289 -8.37 -8.76 -4.89
N LYS A 290 -8.93 -9.80 -4.27
CA LYS A 290 -10.36 -10.14 -4.36
C LYS A 290 -11.28 -9.02 -3.87
N VAL A 291 -10.91 -8.31 -2.80
CA VAL A 291 -11.68 -7.17 -2.27
C VAL A 291 -11.59 -5.99 -3.22
N SER A 292 -10.41 -5.71 -3.75
CA SER A 292 -10.19 -4.63 -4.71
C SER A 292 -11.01 -4.84 -5.98
N LEU A 293 -10.99 -6.05 -6.55
CA LEU A 293 -11.77 -6.45 -7.72
C LEU A 293 -13.28 -6.37 -7.44
N ALA A 294 -13.73 -6.84 -6.28
CA ALA A 294 -15.12 -6.70 -5.84
C ALA A 294 -15.55 -5.21 -5.77
N GLY A 295 -14.71 -4.36 -5.19
CA GLY A 295 -14.95 -2.91 -5.09
C GLY A 295 -15.16 -2.21 -6.44
N LEU A 296 -14.50 -2.68 -7.51
CA LEU A 296 -14.72 -2.14 -8.86
C LEU A 296 -16.15 -2.39 -9.37
N PHE A 297 -16.79 -3.50 -9.00
CA PHE A 297 -18.20 -3.73 -9.30
C PHE A 297 -19.11 -2.80 -8.49
N GLY A 298 -18.69 -2.36 -7.31
CA GLY A 298 -19.41 -1.36 -6.52
C GLY A 298 -19.38 0.01 -7.17
N ALA A 299 -18.23 0.40 -7.72
CA ALA A 299 -18.10 1.60 -8.52
C ALA A 299 -18.98 1.53 -9.79
N LEU A 300 -19.00 0.38 -10.48
CA LEU A 300 -19.91 0.15 -11.60
C LEU A 300 -21.38 0.26 -11.18
N GLY A 301 -21.78 -0.37 -10.07
CA GLY A 301 -23.15 -0.27 -9.58
C GLY A 301 -23.56 1.16 -9.26
N THR A 302 -22.69 1.91 -8.60
CA THR A 302 -22.99 3.29 -8.19
C THR A 302 -23.11 4.26 -9.37
N HIS A 303 -22.23 4.14 -10.37
CA HIS A 303 -22.10 5.17 -11.40
C HIS A 303 -22.49 4.72 -12.81
N ARG A 304 -22.50 3.41 -13.08
CA ARG A 304 -22.78 2.82 -14.40
C ARG A 304 -23.60 1.51 -14.24
N PRO A 305 -24.80 1.55 -13.63
CA PRO A 305 -25.57 0.36 -13.28
C PRO A 305 -25.88 -0.54 -14.47
N GLU A 306 -25.97 0.01 -15.69
CA GLU A 306 -26.19 -0.75 -16.92
C GLU A 306 -25.02 -1.69 -17.24
N ALA A 307 -23.79 -1.34 -16.84
CA ALA A 307 -22.63 -2.20 -17.01
C ALA A 307 -22.69 -3.44 -16.09
N LEU A 308 -23.45 -3.38 -14.98
CA LEU A 308 -23.68 -4.55 -14.13
C LEU A 308 -24.47 -5.64 -14.86
N HIS A 309 -25.31 -5.31 -15.84
CA HIS A 309 -26.00 -6.32 -16.65
C HIS A 309 -25.00 -7.32 -17.25
N LYS A 310 -23.87 -6.82 -17.77
CA LYS A 310 -22.82 -7.67 -18.31
C LYS A 310 -22.09 -8.45 -17.22
N ALA A 311 -21.85 -7.86 -16.06
CA ALA A 311 -21.26 -8.59 -14.93
C ALA A 311 -22.15 -9.78 -14.50
N ILE A 312 -23.47 -9.59 -14.47
CA ILE A 312 -24.45 -10.65 -14.17
C ILE A 312 -24.48 -11.72 -15.26
N GLU A 313 -24.48 -11.33 -16.55
CA GLU A 313 -24.36 -12.28 -17.67
C GLU A 313 -23.09 -13.13 -17.57
N PHE A 314 -22.00 -12.57 -17.03
CA PHE A 314 -20.75 -13.29 -16.79
C PHE A 314 -20.68 -14.00 -15.42
N ASN A 315 -21.78 -14.06 -14.68
CA ASN A 315 -21.91 -14.74 -13.40
C ASN A 315 -21.00 -14.16 -12.28
N VAL A 316 -20.93 -12.84 -12.15
CA VAL A 316 -20.21 -12.16 -11.06
C VAL A 316 -20.71 -12.55 -9.66
N LEU A 317 -21.97 -12.97 -9.53
CA LEU A 317 -22.55 -13.37 -8.24
C LEU A 317 -21.88 -14.62 -7.66
N ALA A 318 -21.44 -15.57 -8.49
CA ALA A 318 -20.81 -16.80 -8.01
C ALA A 318 -19.54 -16.55 -7.17
N PRO A 319 -18.51 -15.81 -7.66
CA PRO A 319 -17.35 -15.52 -6.84
C PRO A 319 -17.66 -14.58 -5.66
N LEU A 320 -18.62 -13.65 -5.77
CA LEU A 320 -19.04 -12.83 -4.63
C LEU A 320 -19.68 -13.67 -3.51
N VAL A 321 -20.54 -14.63 -3.84
CA VAL A 321 -21.08 -15.61 -2.87
C VAL A 321 -19.96 -16.46 -2.28
N GLY A 322 -18.97 -16.85 -3.07
CA GLY A 322 -17.78 -17.55 -2.57
C GLY A 322 -17.02 -16.74 -1.50
N MET A 323 -16.94 -15.42 -1.66
CA MET A 323 -16.36 -14.53 -0.64
C MET A 323 -17.23 -14.43 0.62
N LEU A 324 -18.57 -14.44 0.49
CA LEU A 324 -19.47 -14.47 1.65
C LEU A 324 -19.36 -15.76 2.47
N ASP A 325 -19.14 -16.88 1.79
CA ASP A 325 -19.02 -18.21 2.41
C ASP A 325 -17.64 -18.38 3.08
N LYS A 326 -16.56 -18.12 2.34
CA LYS A 326 -15.18 -18.49 2.71
C LYS A 326 -14.29 -17.31 3.12
N GLY A 327 -14.76 -16.09 2.96
CA GLY A 327 -13.97 -14.89 3.25
C GLY A 327 -13.71 -14.68 4.75
N THR A 328 -12.82 -13.75 5.06
CA THR A 328 -12.70 -13.23 6.43
C THR A 328 -13.95 -12.41 6.79
N GLU A 329 -14.23 -12.20 8.08
CA GLU A 329 -15.42 -11.43 8.48
C GLU A 329 -15.47 -10.03 7.86
N ARG A 330 -14.32 -9.36 7.75
CA ARG A 330 -14.20 -8.06 7.06
C ARG A 330 -14.53 -8.17 5.57
N GLU A 331 -14.06 -9.21 4.89
CA GLU A 331 -14.37 -9.44 3.47
C GLU A 331 -15.86 -9.69 3.27
N LYS A 332 -16.48 -10.49 4.16
CA LYS A 332 -17.91 -10.78 4.09
C LYS A 332 -18.75 -9.52 4.26
N ASP A 333 -18.42 -8.66 5.23
CA ASP A 333 -19.14 -7.39 5.46
C ASP A 333 -19.02 -6.43 4.27
N LEU A 334 -17.83 -6.36 3.65
CA LEU A 334 -17.60 -5.55 2.45
C LEU A 334 -18.40 -6.09 1.25
N VAL A 335 -18.40 -7.40 1.04
CA VAL A 335 -19.14 -8.02 -0.07
C VAL A 335 -20.65 -7.93 0.14
N ALA A 336 -21.15 -8.06 1.37
CA ALA A 336 -22.56 -7.86 1.66
C ALA A 336 -23.00 -6.42 1.35
N SER A 337 -22.18 -5.44 1.73
CA SER A 337 -22.42 -4.02 1.42
C SER A 337 -22.38 -3.75 -0.09
N LEU A 338 -21.43 -4.37 -0.80
CA LEU A 338 -21.33 -4.30 -2.24
C LEU A 338 -22.58 -4.88 -2.94
N LEU A 339 -23.03 -6.07 -2.52
CA LEU A 339 -24.22 -6.71 -3.08
C LEU A 339 -25.45 -5.83 -2.87
N LEU A 340 -25.56 -5.17 -1.72
CA LEU A 340 -26.62 -4.21 -1.46
C LEU A 340 -26.61 -3.05 -2.47
N VAL A 341 -25.45 -2.44 -2.72
CA VAL A 341 -25.28 -1.38 -3.73
C VAL A 341 -25.66 -1.89 -5.12
N MET A 342 -25.19 -3.09 -5.50
CA MET A 342 -25.48 -3.65 -6.81
C MET A 342 -26.96 -3.98 -7.01
N MET A 343 -27.62 -4.54 -5.98
CA MET A 343 -29.05 -4.89 -6.03
C MET A 343 -29.92 -3.63 -6.05
N THR A 344 -29.60 -2.60 -5.26
CA THR A 344 -30.36 -1.35 -5.25
C THR A 344 -30.17 -0.54 -6.54
N ALA A 345 -28.98 -0.58 -7.14
CA ALA A 345 -28.71 0.16 -8.36
C ALA A 345 -29.26 -0.49 -9.63
N ASN A 346 -29.54 -1.80 -9.64
CA ASN A 346 -29.87 -2.52 -10.87
C ASN A 346 -30.86 -3.67 -10.68
N GLU A 347 -32.02 -3.56 -11.34
CA GLU A 347 -33.10 -4.56 -11.26
C GLU A 347 -32.64 -5.97 -11.65
N LYS A 348 -31.90 -6.14 -12.75
CA LYS A 348 -31.42 -7.47 -13.15
C LYS A 348 -30.49 -8.07 -12.12
N THR A 349 -29.68 -7.24 -11.45
CA THR A 349 -28.81 -7.70 -10.37
C THR A 349 -29.62 -8.13 -9.16
N TRP A 350 -30.65 -7.37 -8.78
CA TRP A 350 -31.58 -7.76 -7.72
C TRP A 350 -32.32 -9.06 -8.04
N LEU A 351 -32.89 -9.21 -9.23
CA LEU A 351 -33.59 -10.42 -9.66
C LEU A 351 -32.64 -11.63 -9.71
N ALA A 352 -31.43 -11.45 -10.23
CA ALA A 352 -30.42 -12.51 -10.25
C ALA A 352 -29.99 -12.93 -8.84
N ALA A 353 -29.84 -11.97 -7.92
CA ALA A 353 -29.54 -12.23 -6.52
C ALA A 353 -30.68 -12.98 -5.81
N LYS A 354 -31.94 -12.56 -5.99
CA LYS A 354 -33.13 -13.22 -5.42
C LYS A 354 -33.28 -14.67 -5.93
N SER A 355 -32.89 -14.91 -7.18
CA SER A 355 -32.92 -16.25 -7.80
C SER A 355 -31.72 -17.13 -7.43
N ASN A 356 -30.68 -16.58 -6.80
CA ASN A 356 -29.46 -17.31 -6.47
C ASN A 356 -29.64 -18.06 -5.14
N LYS A 357 -29.88 -19.38 -5.23
CA LYS A 357 -30.07 -20.26 -4.05
C LYS A 357 -28.95 -20.18 -3.03
N ALA A 358 -27.70 -20.07 -3.49
CA ALA A 358 -26.56 -20.02 -2.57
C ALA A 358 -26.55 -18.71 -1.79
N LEU A 359 -26.94 -17.58 -2.40
CA LEU A 359 -27.05 -16.29 -1.72
C LEU A 359 -28.26 -16.25 -0.77
N THR A 360 -29.41 -16.80 -1.17
CA THR A 360 -30.61 -16.82 -0.32
C THR A 360 -30.50 -17.80 0.85
N SER A 361 -29.75 -18.90 0.69
CA SER A 361 -29.48 -19.85 1.79
C SER A 361 -28.35 -19.39 2.71
N SER A 362 -27.40 -18.60 2.20
CA SER A 362 -26.26 -18.10 2.97
C SER A 362 -26.53 -16.79 3.69
N SER A 363 -27.64 -16.08 3.38
CA SER A 363 -28.00 -14.82 4.02
C SER A 363 -28.18 -15.03 5.53
N PRO A 364 -27.21 -14.64 6.37
CA PRO A 364 -27.28 -14.85 7.79
C PRO A 364 -28.10 -13.73 8.42
N THR A 365 -28.65 -14.01 9.59
CA THR A 365 -29.14 -12.99 10.55
C THR A 365 -28.16 -11.82 10.76
N LYS A 366 -26.88 -12.02 10.46
CA LYS A 366 -25.80 -11.03 10.52
C LYS A 366 -25.91 -9.87 9.51
N TRP A 367 -26.51 -10.05 8.32
CA TRP A 367 -26.69 -8.96 7.34
C TRP A 367 -28.17 -8.68 7.08
N PRO A 368 -28.88 -8.08 8.06
CA PRO A 368 -30.34 -7.92 8.00
C PRO A 368 -30.80 -7.09 6.80
N LEU A 369 -30.00 -6.12 6.34
CA LEU A 369 -30.33 -5.34 5.13
C LEU A 369 -30.25 -6.21 3.87
N LEU A 370 -29.20 -7.02 3.71
CA LEU A 370 -29.09 -7.93 2.58
C LEU A 370 -30.24 -8.95 2.58
N ALA A 371 -30.58 -9.51 3.75
CA ALA A 371 -31.71 -10.41 3.91
C ALA A 371 -33.02 -9.73 3.50
N THR A 372 -33.25 -8.50 3.97
CA THR A 372 -34.42 -7.69 3.61
C THR A 372 -34.53 -7.49 2.10
N CYS A 373 -33.43 -7.16 1.41
CA CYS A 373 -33.46 -6.96 -0.04
C CYS A 373 -33.74 -8.25 -0.82
N LEU A 374 -33.24 -9.39 -0.33
CA LEU A 374 -33.49 -10.71 -0.94
C LEU A 374 -34.94 -11.16 -0.73
N SER A 375 -35.55 -10.84 0.42
CA SER A 375 -36.94 -11.17 0.74
C SER A 375 -37.94 -10.07 0.39
N PHE A 376 -37.51 -8.98 -0.26
CA PHE A 376 -38.40 -7.86 -0.57
C PHE A 376 -39.44 -8.28 -1.60
N ASP A 377 -40.70 -8.11 -1.25
CA ASP A 377 -41.87 -8.42 -2.07
C ASP A 377 -42.49 -7.10 -2.54
N GLY A 378 -41.90 -6.56 -3.61
CA GLY A 378 -42.29 -5.32 -4.26
C GLY A 378 -41.54 -5.17 -5.59
N THR A 379 -41.61 -4.01 -6.20
CA THR A 379 -40.83 -3.65 -7.40
C THR A 379 -39.40 -3.25 -7.03
N HIS A 380 -38.50 -3.26 -8.02
CA HIS A 380 -37.13 -2.76 -7.81
C HIS A 380 -37.09 -1.28 -7.41
N GLN A 381 -38.01 -0.47 -7.94
CA GLN A 381 -38.14 0.94 -7.58
C GLN A 381 -38.51 1.10 -6.10
N GLU A 382 -39.51 0.36 -5.61
CA GLU A 382 -39.91 0.39 -4.20
C GLU A 382 -38.79 -0.08 -3.27
N LEU A 383 -38.00 -1.08 -3.71
CA LEU A 383 -36.80 -1.51 -2.98
C LEU A 383 -35.77 -0.38 -2.89
N SER A 384 -35.50 0.30 -4.00
CA SER A 384 -34.57 1.42 -4.06
C SER A 384 -35.01 2.56 -3.13
N ASP A 385 -36.28 2.94 -3.20
CA ASP A 385 -36.88 3.99 -2.37
C ASP A 385 -36.86 3.63 -0.88
N PHE A 386 -37.16 2.37 -0.54
CA PHE A 386 -37.07 1.85 0.82
C PHE A 386 -35.64 1.97 1.38
N MET A 387 -34.63 1.63 0.57
CA MET A 387 -33.23 1.68 0.98
C MET A 387 -32.72 3.12 1.13
N MET A 388 -33.17 4.05 0.28
CA MET A 388 -32.84 5.48 0.37
C MET A 388 -33.50 6.16 1.57
N THR A 389 -34.75 5.82 1.87
CA THR A 389 -35.47 6.39 3.03
C THR A 389 -34.82 5.95 4.33
N ARG A 390 -34.38 4.68 4.40
CA ARG A 390 -33.72 4.12 5.59
C ARG A 390 -32.31 4.66 5.81
N SER A 391 -31.60 5.08 4.76
CA SER A 391 -30.27 5.70 4.90
C SER A 391 -30.33 7.13 5.43
N GLN A 392 -31.44 7.85 5.18
CA GLN A 392 -31.68 9.21 5.67
C GLN A 392 -32.24 9.26 7.11
N GLY A 393 -32.85 8.17 7.58
CA GLY A 393 -33.43 8.05 8.92
C GLY A 393 -32.47 7.58 10.01
N LYS A 394 -31.14 7.68 9.79
CA LYS A 394 -30.10 7.35 10.76
C LYS A 394 -29.28 8.56 11.15
#